data_AF-A0A521CHB5-F1
#
_entry.id   AF-A0A521CHB5-F1
#
_cell.length_a   1.000
_cell.length_b   1.000
_cell.length_c   1.000
_cell.angle_alpha   90.00
_cell.angle_beta   90.00
_cell.angle_gamma   90.00
#
_symmetry.space_group_name_H-M   'P 1'
#
loop_
_entity.id
_entity.type
_entity.pdbx_description
1 polymer ?
#
loop_
_entity_poly.entity_id
_entity_poly.type
_entity_poly.pdbx_seq_one_letter_code
_entity_poly.pdbx_strand_id
1 'polypeptide(L)'
;MNVQFLNPLRWKKSFLALLLGAFVFTWFVFIDTYSLKTRWDLHSQKKELQERTAELNERSEELKTKISELESDPALLEKIAREEYGMKKPGETVYKVKREE
;
A
#
# COMPACT_ATOMS: atom_id res chain seq x y z
N MET A 1 -57.35 0.65 12.93
CA MET A 1 -56.12 0.10 12.31
C MET A 1 -55.84 -1.26 12.96
N ASN A 2 -55.94 -2.37 12.21
CA ASN A 2 -55.86 -3.72 12.77
C ASN A 2 -54.41 -4.08 13.15
N VAL A 3 -54.04 -3.85 14.41
CA VAL A 3 -52.70 -4.15 14.97
C VAL A 3 -52.45 -5.64 15.22
N GLN A 4 -53.40 -6.52 14.86
CA GLN A 4 -53.27 -7.96 15.10
C GLN A 4 -52.16 -8.63 14.27
N PHE A 5 -51.80 -8.06 13.12
CA PHE A 5 -50.71 -8.56 12.26
C PHE A 5 -49.31 -8.18 12.76
N LEU A 6 -49.22 -7.24 13.70
CA LEU A 6 -47.95 -6.74 14.25
C LEU A 6 -47.50 -7.49 15.51
N ASN A 7 -48.22 -8.53 15.96
CA ASN A 7 -47.87 -9.27 17.17
C ASN A 7 -47.10 -10.58 16.84
N PRO A 8 -45.76 -10.60 16.98
CA PRO A 8 -44.93 -11.75 16.61
C PRO A 8 -45.16 -12.97 17.51
N LEU A 9 -45.76 -12.81 18.70
CA LEU A 9 -46.10 -13.94 19.60
C LEU A 9 -47.24 -14.81 19.09
N ARG A 10 -48.03 -14.35 18.10
CA ARG A 10 -49.12 -15.15 17.51
C ARG A 10 -48.66 -16.02 16.35
N TRP A 11 -47.40 -15.88 15.92
CA TRP A 11 -46.84 -16.71 14.86
C TRP A 11 -46.49 -18.10 15.37
N LYS A 12 -46.56 -19.11 14.49
CA LYS A 12 -46.20 -20.48 14.84
C LYS A 12 -44.74 -20.50 15.30
N LYS A 13 -44.45 -21.20 16.40
CA LYS A 13 -43.10 -21.27 16.99
C LYS A 13 -42.03 -21.73 15.98
N SER A 14 -42.40 -22.60 15.03
CA SER A 14 -41.52 -23.04 13.94
C SER A 14 -41.14 -21.92 12.97
N PHE A 15 -42.08 -21.01 12.66
CA PHE A 15 -41.81 -19.85 11.81
C PHE A 15 -40.89 -18.85 12.51
N LEU A 16 -41.11 -18.61 13.81
CA LEU A 16 -40.27 -17.75 14.61
C LEU A 16 -38.84 -18.32 14.76
N ALA A 17 -38.71 -19.65 14.95
CA ALA A 17 -37.43 -20.34 15.00
C ALA A 17 -36.68 -20.28 13.65
N LEU A 18 -37.40 -20.41 12.53
CA LEU A 18 -36.82 -20.28 11.20
C LEU A 18 -36.33 -18.85 10.94
N LEU A 19 -37.11 -17.84 11.31
CA LEU A 19 -36.74 -16.43 11.19
C LEU A 19 -35.50 -16.12 12.03
N LEU A 20 -35.45 -16.62 13.27
CA LEU A 20 -34.30 -16.45 14.16
C LEU A 20 -33.06 -17.18 13.62
N GLY A 21 -33.22 -18.39 13.08
CA GLY A 21 -32.15 -19.13 12.42
C GLY A 21 -31.62 -18.43 11.17
N ALA A 22 -32.50 -17.87 10.33
CA ALA A 22 -32.13 -17.10 9.16
C ALA A 22 -31.40 -15.79 9.54
N PHE A 23 -31.83 -15.13 10.61
CA PHE A 23 -31.15 -13.94 11.14
C PHE A 23 -29.74 -14.28 11.65
N VAL A 24 -29.59 -15.36 12.41
CA VAL A 24 -28.27 -15.82 12.88
C VAL A 24 -27.39 -16.22 11.69
N PHE A 25 -27.93 -16.97 10.71
CA PHE A 25 -27.19 -17.37 9.52
C PHE A 25 -26.71 -16.17 8.70
N THR A 26 -27.59 -15.20 8.45
CA THR A 26 -27.22 -13.96 7.75
C THR A 26 -26.20 -13.14 8.54
N TRP A 27 -26.31 -13.07 9.87
CA TRP A 27 -25.30 -12.44 10.72
C TRP A 27 -23.92 -13.12 10.58
N PHE A 28 -23.86 -14.45 10.63
CA PHE A 28 -22.59 -15.18 10.45
C PHE A 28 -22.02 -15.04 9.03
N VAL A 29 -22.86 -14.96 8.01
CA VAL A 29 -22.40 -14.82 6.61
C VAL A 29 -21.91 -13.39 6.31
N PHE A 30 -22.57 -12.36 6.86
CA PHE A 30 -22.32 -10.96 6.48
C PHE A 30 -21.57 -10.14 7.54
N ILE A 31 -21.77 -10.40 8.83
CA ILE A 31 -21.30 -9.54 9.94
C ILE A 31 -20.12 -10.17 10.70
N ASP A 32 -19.99 -11.49 10.69
CA ASP A 32 -18.86 -12.14 11.38
C ASP A 32 -17.50 -11.83 10.71
N THR A 33 -16.46 -11.79 11.53
CA THR A 33 -15.08 -11.33 11.28
C THR A 33 -14.39 -12.04 10.10
N TYR A 34 -14.93 -13.19 9.68
CA TYR A 34 -14.48 -13.97 8.52
C TYR A 34 -15.21 -13.66 7.21
N SER A 35 -15.86 -12.49 7.12
CA SER A 35 -16.55 -12.07 5.89
C SER A 35 -15.66 -12.28 4.66
N LEU A 36 -16.27 -12.79 3.58
CA LEU A 36 -15.58 -13.02 2.31
C LEU A 36 -14.92 -11.74 1.79
N LYS A 37 -15.49 -10.58 2.12
CA LYS A 37 -14.92 -9.26 1.82
C LYS A 37 -13.56 -9.06 2.48
N THR A 38 -13.43 -9.38 3.77
CA THR A 38 -12.16 -9.24 4.51
C THR A 38 -11.07 -10.12 3.90
N ARG A 39 -11.41 -11.35 3.51
CA ARG A 39 -10.45 -12.27 2.88
C ARG A 39 -10.00 -11.77 1.50
N TRP A 40 -10.92 -11.23 0.71
CA TRP A 40 -10.58 -10.65 -0.58
C TRP A 40 -9.71 -9.42 -0.43
N ASP A 41 -10.06 -8.51 0.48
CA ASP A 41 -9.28 -7.31 0.76
C ASP A 41 -7.85 -7.67 1.22
N LEU A 42 -7.71 -8.61 2.15
CA LEU A 42 -6.41 -9.13 2.59
C LEU A 42 -5.62 -9.77 1.44
N HIS A 43 -6.27 -10.52 0.54
CA HIS A 43 -5.60 -11.09 -0.61
C HIS A 43 -5.11 -10.02 -1.59
N SER A 44 -5.91 -8.96 -1.80
CA SER A 44 -5.52 -7.82 -2.63
C SER A 44 -4.34 -7.07 -2.02
N GLN A 45 -4.41 -6.75 -0.72
CA GLN A 45 -3.33 -6.09 0.02
C GLN A 45 -2.05 -6.93 -0.01
N LYS A 46 -2.17 -8.26 0.17
CA LYS A 46 -1.02 -9.17 0.06
C LYS A 46 -0.38 -9.09 -1.32
N LYS A 47 -1.17 -9.13 -2.39
CA LYS A 47 -0.66 -9.04 -3.76
C LYS A 47 0.04 -7.70 -4.01
N GLU A 48 -0.57 -6.59 -3.60
CA GLU A 48 0.03 -5.25 -3.72
C GLU A 48 1.36 -5.16 -2.97
N LEU A 49 1.42 -5.66 -1.74
CA LEU A 49 2.66 -5.67 -0.95
C LEU A 49 3.76 -6.51 -1.59
N GLN A 50 3.40 -7.64 -2.22
CA GLN A 50 4.35 -8.48 -2.95
C GLN A 50 4.90 -7.78 -4.18
N GLU A 51 4.04 -7.11 -4.96
CA GLU A 51 4.45 -6.32 -6.13
C GLU A 51 5.37 -5.16 -5.72
N ARG A 52 5.01 -4.39 -4.70
CA ARG A 52 5.86 -3.32 -4.15
C ARG A 52 7.20 -3.85 -3.67
N THR A 53 7.22 -5.01 -3.02
CA THR A 53 8.47 -5.63 -2.56
C THR A 53 9.36 -6.01 -3.75
N ALA A 54 8.79 -6.56 -4.81
CA ALA A 54 9.55 -6.90 -6.02
C ALA A 54 10.14 -5.65 -6.68
N GLU A 55 9.33 -4.60 -6.85
CA GLU A 55 9.77 -3.31 -7.42
C GLU A 55 10.89 -2.66 -6.59
N LEU A 56 10.77 -2.67 -5.27
CA LEU A 56 11.80 -2.12 -4.38
C LEU A 56 13.11 -2.93 -4.43
N ASN A 57 13.02 -4.26 -4.55
CA ASN A 57 14.20 -5.10 -4.71
C ASN A 57 14.91 -4.82 -6.04
N GLU A 58 14.16 -4.69 -7.13
CA GLU A 58 14.73 -4.33 -8.44
C GLU A 58 15.44 -2.97 -8.39
N ARG A 59 14.79 -1.94 -7.81
CA ARG A 59 15.41 -0.63 -7.60
C ARG A 59 16.66 -0.68 -6.72
N SER A 60 16.64 -1.53 -5.69
CA SER A 60 17.79 -1.71 -4.80
C SER A 60 18.98 -2.29 -5.56
N GLU A 61 18.75 -3.30 -6.39
CA GLU A 61 19.81 -3.86 -7.24
C GLU A 61 20.33 -2.85 -8.27
N GLU A 62 19.45 -2.11 -8.96
CA GLU A 62 19.89 -1.04 -9.88
C GLU A 62 20.75 0.02 -9.17
N LEU A 63 20.34 0.46 -7.97
CA LEU A 63 21.09 1.44 -7.21
C LEU A 63 22.44 0.90 -6.75
N LYS A 64 22.52 -0.37 -6.33
CA LYS A 64 23.79 -1.01 -5.98
C LYS A 64 24.72 -1.07 -7.19
N THR A 65 24.22 -1.42 -8.37
CA THR A 65 25.01 -1.40 -9.60
C THR A 65 25.54 0.00 -9.88
N LYS A 66 24.68 1.03 -9.81
CA LYS A 66 25.10 2.43 -9.99
C LYS A 66 26.16 2.85 -8.98
N ILE A 67 26.02 2.47 -7.71
CA ILE A 67 27.03 2.74 -6.69
C ILE A 67 28.36 2.08 -7.07
N SER A 68 28.34 0.81 -7.48
CA SER A 68 29.56 0.10 -7.88
C SER A 68 30.24 0.76 -9.08
N GLU A 69 29.46 1.25 -10.05
CA GLU A 69 29.99 1.99 -11.21
C GLU A 69 30.63 3.31 -10.76
N LEU A 70 29.98 4.06 -9.87
CA LEU A 70 30.50 5.31 -9.31
C LEU A 70 31.76 5.12 -8.48
N GLU A 71 31.85 4.03 -7.71
CA GLU A 71 33.05 3.70 -6.95
C GLU A 71 34.20 3.27 -7.85
N SER A 72 33.89 2.63 -8.99
CA SER A 72 34.90 2.18 -9.96
C SER A 72 35.46 3.31 -10.82
N ASP A 73 34.72 4.41 -11.03
CA ASP A 73 35.13 5.57 -11.82
C ASP A 73 35.16 6.87 -10.99
N PRO A 74 36.35 7.23 -10.44
CA PRO A 74 36.53 8.47 -9.69
C PRO A 74 36.23 9.74 -10.48
N ALA A 75 36.39 9.72 -11.82
CA ALA A 75 36.14 10.89 -12.66
C ALA A 75 34.63 11.14 -12.81
N LEU A 76 33.85 10.07 -12.95
CA LEU A 76 32.39 10.13 -13.01
C LEU A 76 31.80 10.61 -11.67
N LEU A 77 32.36 10.12 -10.56
CA LEU A 77 31.99 10.58 -9.22
C LEU A 77 32.30 12.07 -9.02
N GLU A 78 33.50 12.53 -9.40
CA GLU A 78 33.86 13.96 -9.30
C GLU A 78 32.95 14.84 -10.18
N LYS A 79 32.58 14.38 -11.38
CA LYS A 79 31.65 15.09 -12.26
C LYS A 79 30.28 15.26 -11.61
N ILE A 80 29.67 14.19 -11.09
CA ILE A 80 28.36 14.26 -10.44
C ILE A 80 28.41 15.13 -9.19
N ALA A 81 29.45 14.99 -8.36
CA ALA A 81 29.61 15.81 -7.16
C ALA A 81 29.65 17.31 -7.50
N ARG A 82 30.33 17.69 -8.58
CA ARG A 82 30.45 19.10 -9.02
C ARG A 82 29.22 19.61 -9.75
N GLU A 83 28.64 18.84 -10.67
CA GLU A 83 27.55 19.29 -11.54
C GLU A 83 26.18 19.20 -10.84
N GLU A 84 25.87 18.07 -10.21
CA GLU A 84 24.55 17.82 -9.60
C GLU A 84 24.48 18.39 -8.18
N TYR A 85 25.55 18.22 -7.39
CA TYR A 85 25.56 18.60 -5.98
C TYR A 85 26.32 19.91 -5.70
N GLY A 86 26.99 20.50 -6.70
CA GLY A 86 27.75 21.74 -6.53
C GLY A 86 28.91 21.64 -5.53
N MET A 87 29.38 20.43 -5.24
CA MET A 87 30.45 20.18 -4.28
C MET A 87 31.79 20.67 -4.83
N LYS A 88 32.66 21.09 -3.91
CA LYS A 88 34.03 21.56 -4.21
C LYS A 88 35.01 20.97 -3.20
N LYS A 89 36.28 20.86 -3.58
CA LYS A 89 37.32 20.40 -2.65
C LYS A 89 37.62 21.49 -1.60
N PRO A 90 38.04 21.11 -0.38
CA PRO A 90 38.49 22.07 0.62
C PRO A 90 39.63 22.95 0.07
N GLY A 91 39.51 24.28 0.18
CA GLY A 91 40.48 25.24 -0.37
C GLY A 91 40.21 25.67 -1.82
N GLU A 92 39.22 25.10 -2.49
CA GLU A 92 38.87 25.47 -3.87
C GLU A 92 37.94 26.70 -3.90
N THR A 93 38.21 27.64 -4.81
CA THR A 93 37.41 28.86 -5.00
C THR A 93 36.62 28.75 -6.29
N VAL A 94 35.29 28.77 -6.20
CA VAL A 94 34.37 28.64 -7.34
C VAL A 94 33.93 30.02 -7.79
N TYR A 95 34.17 30.36 -9.05
CA TYR A 95 33.74 31.61 -9.66
C TYR A 95 32.49 31.37 -10.51
N LYS A 96 31.38 32.04 -10.18
CA LYS A 96 30.19 32.06 -11.04
C LYS A 96 30.34 33.17 -12.07
N VAL A 97 30.58 32.80 -13.32
CA VAL A 97 30.64 33.75 -14.43
C VAL A 97 29.22 34.09 -14.86
N LYS A 98 28.81 35.36 -14.71
CA LYS A 98 27.60 35.87 -15.37
C LYS A 98 27.94 36.19 -16.81
N ARG A 99 27.11 35.74 -17.76
CA ARG A 99 27.20 36.17 -19.15
C ARG A 99 26.69 37.61 -19.18
N GLU A 100 27.54 38.55 -19.60
CA GLU A 100 27.08 39.93 -19.87
C GLU A 100 26.16 39.89 -21.09
N GLU A 101 24.98 40.51 -20.96
CA GLU A 101 24.01 40.69 -22.05
C GLU A 101 24.49 41.74 -23.06
#